data_AF-A0A537YFY8-F1
#
_entry.id   AF-A0A537YFY8-F1
#
_cell.length_a   1.000
_cell.length_b   1.000
_cell.length_c   1.000
_cell.angle_alpha   90.00
_cell.angle_beta   90.00
_cell.angle_gamma   90.00
#
_symmetry.space_group_name_H-M   'P 1'
#
loop_
_entity.id
_entity.type
_entity.pdbx_description
1 polymer ?
#
loop_
_entity_poly.entity_id
_entity_poly.type
_entity_poly.pdbx_seq_one_letter_code
_entity_poly.pdbx_strand_id
1 'polypeptide(L)'
;PDGFRILVRDTPAASGRGTLGSLLHDIAAQVEHILAEQFKARGYDPKMAPVYSRALVGMVAVVGEWWLDVGKPGRDAVAAHIVNLAWNGLSDLEKKPGLVKS
;
A
#
# COMPACT_ATOMS: atom_id res chain seq x y z
N PRO A 1 12.52 -40.50 35.83
CA PRO A 1 13.31 -39.93 34.72
C PRO A 1 12.38 -39.08 33.84
N ASP A 2 12.07 -37.92 34.39
CA ASP A 2 11.29 -36.85 33.77
C ASP A 2 12.04 -36.23 32.60
N GLY A 3 11.31 -35.93 31.52
CA GLY A 3 11.93 -35.33 30.34
C GLY A 3 10.95 -35.05 29.22
N PHE A 4 9.81 -34.42 29.53
CA PHE A 4 8.94 -33.82 28.53
C PHE A 4 9.70 -32.70 27.80
N ARG A 5 10.26 -33.00 26.63
CA ARG A 5 10.61 -31.98 25.64
C ARG A 5 9.32 -31.56 24.93
N ILE A 6 8.59 -30.64 25.55
CA ILE A 6 7.63 -29.83 24.83
C ILE A 6 8.44 -29.00 23.84
N LEU A 7 8.39 -29.38 22.57
CA LEU A 7 8.74 -28.51 21.46
C LEU A 7 7.79 -27.31 21.55
N VAL A 8 8.29 -26.22 22.13
CA VAL A 8 7.67 -24.88 22.00
C VAL A 8 7.74 -24.53 20.52
N ARG A 9 6.69 -24.90 19.80
CA ARG A 9 6.39 -24.40 18.47
C ARG A 9 5.10 -23.60 18.53
N ASP A 10 5.11 -22.60 19.40
CA ASP A 10 4.20 -21.46 19.33
C ASP A 10 5.00 -20.23 18.93
N THR A 11 5.35 -20.15 17.65
CA THR A 11 5.45 -18.84 17.00
C THR A 11 4.18 -18.70 16.18
N PRO A 12 3.21 -17.86 16.59
CA PRO A 12 2.08 -17.58 15.74
C PRO A 12 2.60 -16.77 14.54
N ALA A 13 2.94 -17.48 13.46
CA ALA A 13 3.28 -16.89 12.16
C ALA A 13 2.07 -16.19 11.49
N ALA A 14 0.96 -16.03 12.24
CA ALA A 14 -0.28 -15.39 11.82
C ALA A 14 -0.54 -14.04 12.53
N SER A 15 0.14 -13.72 13.64
CA SER A 15 -0.12 -12.48 14.41
C SER A 15 0.46 -11.21 13.78
N GLY A 16 1.45 -11.33 12.89
CA GLY A 16 2.03 -10.19 12.16
C GLY A 16 1.20 -9.73 10.96
N ARG A 17 0.45 -10.64 10.31
CA ARG A 17 -0.33 -10.32 9.10
C ARG A 17 -1.62 -9.58 9.42
N GLY A 18 -2.26 -9.89 10.56
CA GLY A 18 -3.44 -9.17 11.04
C GLY A 18 -3.15 -7.75 11.53
N THR A 19 -2.02 -7.54 12.21
CA THR A 19 -1.58 -6.22 12.68
C THR A 19 -1.11 -5.32 11.55
N LEU A 20 -0.31 -5.86 10.61
CA LEU A 20 0.09 -5.12 9.41
C LEU A 20 -1.11 -4.78 8.53
N GLY A 21 -2.06 -5.70 8.35
CA GLY A 21 -3.29 -5.45 7.61
C GLY A 21 -4.15 -4.34 8.22
N SER A 22 -4.28 -4.29 9.54
CA SER A 22 -4.95 -3.18 10.25
C SER A 22 -4.22 -1.86 10.05
N LEU A 23 -2.90 -1.82 10.25
CA LEU A 23 -2.12 -0.59 10.10
C LEU A 23 -2.17 -0.05 8.66
N LEU A 24 -2.06 -0.92 7.66
CA LEU A 24 -2.20 -0.52 6.26
C LEU A 24 -3.61 -0.01 5.96
N HIS A 25 -4.64 -0.58 6.58
CA HIS A 25 -6.00 -0.07 6.47
C HIS A 25 -6.14 1.33 7.08
N ASP A 26 -5.57 1.55 8.27
CA ASP A 26 -5.59 2.84 8.96
C ASP A 26 -4.82 3.91 8.17
N ILE A 27 -3.66 3.56 7.61
CA ILE A 27 -2.88 4.45 6.73
C ILE A 27 -3.67 4.75 5.46
N ALA A 28 -4.31 3.76 4.84
CA ALA A 28 -5.12 3.97 3.65
C ALA A 28 -6.32 4.89 3.93
N ALA A 29 -6.96 4.79 5.09
CA ALA A 29 -8.04 5.68 5.50
C ALA A 29 -7.55 7.13 5.71
N GLN A 30 -6.36 7.32 6.29
CA GLN A 30 -5.76 8.65 6.42
C GLN A 30 -5.41 9.26 5.05
N VAL A 31 -4.81 8.47 4.16
CA VAL A 31 -4.49 8.91 2.79
C VAL A 31 -5.77 9.22 2.02
N GLU A 32 -6.82 8.42 2.19
CA GLU A 32 -8.15 8.64 1.59
C GLU A 32 -8.72 10.01 1.94
N HIS A 33 -8.64 10.41 3.21
CA HIS A 33 -9.13 11.71 3.64
C HIS A 33 -8.37 12.86 2.94
N ILE A 34 -7.04 12.79 2.90
CA ILE A 34 -6.18 13.79 2.24
C ILE A 34 -6.46 13.83 0.74
N LEU A 35 -6.55 12.68 0.08
CA LEU A 35 -6.79 12.59 -1.36
C LEU A 35 -8.19 13.09 -1.73
N ALA A 36 -9.21 12.82 -0.91
CA ALA A 36 -10.57 13.29 -1.13
C ALA A 36 -10.66 14.82 -1.10
N GLU A 37 -9.94 15.48 -0.18
CA GLU A 37 -9.86 16.95 -0.14
C GLU A 37 -9.18 17.51 -1.40
N GLN A 38 -8.09 16.89 -1.84
CA GLN A 38 -7.38 17.29 -3.06
C GLN A 38 -8.22 17.07 -4.32
N PHE A 39 -8.98 15.97 -4.39
CA PHE A 39 -9.87 15.67 -5.49
C PHE A 39 -11.00 16.70 -5.59
N LYS A 40 -11.60 17.06 -4.45
CA LYS A 40 -12.60 18.12 -4.37
C LYS A 40 -12.04 19.47 -4.82
N ALA A 41 -10.82 19.82 -4.41
CA ALA A 41 -10.15 21.06 -4.81
C ALA A 41 -9.82 21.11 -6.31
N ARG A 42 -9.60 19.97 -6.96
CA ARG A 42 -9.25 19.85 -8.39
C ARG A 42 -10.44 19.47 -9.29
N GLY A 43 -11.65 19.35 -8.74
CA GLY A 43 -12.87 19.02 -9.50
C GLY A 43 -12.98 17.55 -9.93
N TYR A 44 -12.22 16.64 -9.31
CA TYR A 44 -12.35 15.19 -9.48
C TYR A 44 -13.44 14.62 -8.56
N ASP A 45 -14.04 13.48 -8.93
CA ASP A 45 -15.06 12.83 -8.09
C ASP A 45 -14.43 12.29 -6.79
N PRO A 46 -14.74 12.87 -5.62
CA PRO A 46 -14.19 12.42 -4.35
C PRO A 46 -14.61 10.99 -3.99
N LYS A 47 -15.66 10.43 -4.61
CA LYS A 47 -16.08 9.03 -4.41
C LYS A 47 -15.05 8.03 -4.94
N MET A 48 -14.15 8.46 -5.81
CA MET A 48 -13.08 7.62 -6.34
C MET A 48 -11.78 7.69 -5.51
N ALA A 49 -11.64 8.68 -4.62
CA ALA A 49 -10.49 8.80 -3.71
C ALA A 49 -10.19 7.52 -2.88
N PRO A 50 -11.18 6.75 -2.39
CA PRO A 50 -10.94 5.51 -1.67
C PRO A 50 -10.24 4.43 -2.52
N VAL A 51 -10.47 4.42 -3.83
CA VAL A 51 -9.85 3.46 -4.76
C VAL A 51 -8.38 3.82 -4.98
N TYR A 52 -8.11 5.09 -5.30
CA TYR A 52 -6.74 5.56 -5.55
C TYR A 52 -5.86 5.46 -4.31
N SER A 53 -6.39 5.77 -3.13
CA SER A 53 -5.64 5.75 -1.87
C SER A 53 -5.21 4.33 -1.50
N ARG A 54 -6.11 3.35 -1.60
CA ARG A 54 -5.78 1.94 -1.35
C ARG A 54 -4.79 1.40 -2.39
N ALA A 55 -4.93 1.77 -3.66
CA ALA A 55 -3.99 1.38 -4.71
C ALA A 55 -2.57 1.91 -4.45
N LEU A 56 -2.45 3.19 -4.08
CA LEU A 56 -1.16 3.82 -3.76
C LEU A 56 -0.51 3.22 -2.51
N VAL A 57 -1.28 3.08 -1.42
CA VAL A 57 -0.77 2.50 -0.18
C VAL A 57 -0.35 1.04 -0.41
N GLY A 58 -1.13 0.27 -1.16
CA GLY A 58 -0.77 -1.11 -1.53
C GLY A 58 0.51 -1.18 -2.36
N MET A 59 0.66 -0.31 -3.36
CA MET A 59 1.87 -0.24 -4.18
C MET A 59 3.12 0.06 -3.33
N VAL A 60 3.03 1.06 -2.44
CA VAL A 60 4.14 1.42 -1.54
C VAL A 60 4.46 0.29 -0.57
N ALA A 61 3.43 -0.35 0.00
CA ALA A 61 3.60 -1.44 0.97
C ALA A 61 4.32 -2.64 0.36
N VAL A 62 3.88 -3.10 -0.83
CA VAL A 62 4.47 -4.24 -1.53
C VAL A 62 5.92 -3.96 -1.94
N VAL A 63 6.20 -2.77 -2.46
CA VAL A 63 7.58 -2.40 -2.83
C VAL A 63 8.46 -2.23 -1.59
N GLY A 64 7.89 -1.71 -0.49
CA GLY A 64 8.60 -1.59 0.79
C GLY A 64 8.99 -2.95 1.36
N GLU A 65 8.08 -3.93 1.35
CA GLU A 65 8.36 -5.31 1.77
C GLU A 65 9.51 -5.92 0.94
N TRP A 66 9.43 -5.84 -0.40
CA TRP A 66 10.51 -6.29 -1.28
C TRP A 66 11.85 -5.59 -1.00
N TRP A 67 11.81 -4.27 -0.75
CA TRP A 67 13.03 -3.50 -0.51
C TRP A 67 13.68 -3.87 0.82
N LEU A 68 12.89 -4.18 1.86
CA LEU A 68 13.41 -4.67 3.14
C LEU A 68 14.15 -6.00 2.98
N ASP A 69 13.73 -6.85 2.03
CA ASP A 69 14.38 -8.12 1.73
C ASP A 69 15.67 -7.95 0.90
N VAL A 70 15.66 -7.08 -0.12
CA VAL A 70 16.80 -6.91 -1.06
C VAL A 70 17.84 -5.90 -0.56
N GLY A 71 17.39 -4.84 0.11
CA GLY A 71 18.22 -3.74 0.63
C GLY A 71 18.88 -2.85 -0.43
N LYS A 72 18.57 -3.06 -1.73
CA LYS A 72 19.11 -2.29 -2.87
C LYS A 72 18.05 -2.11 -3.96
N PRO A 73 18.01 -0.98 -4.69
CA PRO A 73 18.86 0.22 -4.56
C PRO A 73 18.58 1.01 -3.27
N GLY A 74 19.32 2.09 -2.98
CA GLY A 74 19.12 2.85 -1.73
C GLY A 74 17.68 3.36 -1.56
N ARG A 75 17.22 3.49 -0.31
CA ARG A 75 15.83 3.87 0.05
C ARG A 75 15.31 5.07 -0.73
N ASP A 76 16.13 6.12 -0.84
CA ASP A 76 15.74 7.37 -1.50
C ASP A 76 15.53 7.18 -3.00
N ALA A 77 16.32 6.32 -3.65
CA ALA A 77 16.14 5.98 -5.05
C ALA A 77 14.81 5.23 -5.25
N VAL A 78 14.50 4.24 -4.40
CA VAL A 78 13.23 3.51 -4.45
C VAL A 78 12.04 4.44 -4.24
N ALA A 79 12.11 5.31 -3.23
CA ALA A 79 11.07 6.31 -2.97
C ALA A 79 10.86 7.25 -4.17
N ALA A 80 11.95 7.75 -4.77
CA ALA A 80 11.88 8.60 -5.96
C ALA A 80 11.21 7.88 -7.14
N HIS A 81 11.54 6.61 -7.38
CA HIS A 81 10.92 5.82 -8.45
C HIS A 81 9.43 5.55 -8.20
N ILE A 82 9.02 5.24 -6.97
CA ILE A 82 7.59 5.04 -6.63
C ILE A 82 6.81 6.34 -6.83
N VAL A 83 7.33 7.47 -6.34
CA VAL A 83 6.68 8.79 -6.50
C VAL A 83 6.58 9.16 -7.98
N ASN A 84 7.65 8.94 -8.75
CA ASN A 84 7.66 9.21 -10.18
C ASN A 84 6.65 8.33 -10.94
N LEU A 85 6.53 7.06 -10.58
CA LEU A 85 5.54 6.15 -11.15
C LEU A 85 4.11 6.59 -10.81
N ALA A 86 3.85 6.91 -9.54
CA ALA A 86 2.55 7.38 -9.09
C ALA A 86 2.16 8.67 -9.82
N TRP A 87 3.04 9.67 -9.90
CA TRP A 87 2.69 10.95 -10.53
C TRP A 87 2.53 10.85 -12.05
N ASN A 88 3.43 10.17 -12.75
CA ASN A 88 3.30 10.01 -14.21
C ASN A 88 2.11 9.12 -14.57
N GLY A 89 1.89 8.02 -13.84
CA GLY A 89 0.76 7.12 -14.07
C GLY A 89 -0.59 7.72 -13.70
N LEU A 90 -0.67 8.55 -12.65
CA LEU A 90 -1.90 9.28 -12.31
C LEU A 90 -2.16 10.49 -13.22
N SER A 91 -1.12 11.11 -13.79
CA SER A 91 -1.29 12.26 -14.68
C SER A 91 -1.97 11.90 -16.01
N ASP A 92 -1.77 10.66 -16.48
CA ASP A 92 -2.43 10.11 -17.69
C ASP A 92 -3.76 9.39 -17.38
N LEU A 93 -4.36 9.58 -16.21
CA LEU A 93 -5.66 8.98 -15.90
C LEU A 93 -6.77 9.54 -16.79
N GLU A 94 -7.39 8.67 -17.57
CA GLU A 94 -8.64 9.00 -18.27
C GLU A 94 -9.72 9.41 -17.26
N LYS A 95 -10.34 10.57 -17.47
CA LYS A 95 -11.39 11.11 -16.58
C LYS A 95 -12.62 10.21 -16.46
N LYS A 96 -12.82 9.30 -17.41
CA LYS A 96 -13.88 8.29 -17.41
C LYS A 96 -13.29 6.97 -17.93
N PRO A 97 -12.62 6.19 -17.08
CA PRO A 97 -12.05 4.92 -17.52
C PRO A 97 -13.18 4.00 -17.96
N GLY A 98 -13.16 3.59 -19.22
CA GLY A 98 -14.06 2.59 -19.77
C GLY A 98 -13.42 1.21 -19.70
N LEU A 99 -14.22 0.16 -19.46
CA LEU A 99 -13.76 -1.20 -19.72
C LEU A 99 -13.50 -1.32 -21.22
N VAL A 100 -12.22 -1.33 -21.63
CA VAL A 100 -11.84 -1.66 -23.00
C VAL A 100 -12.24 -3.11 -23.21
N LYS A 101 -13.27 -3.35 -24.02
CA LYS A 101 -13.62 -4.71 -24.45
C LYS A 101 -12.50 -5.19 -25.37
N SER A 102 -11.70 -6.14 -24.90
CA SER A 102 -10.87 -6.98 -25.76
C SER A 102 -11.68 -8.13 -26.34
#